data_AF-A0A8C6T5W4-F1
#
_entry.id   AF-A0A8C6T5W4-F1
#
_cell.length_a   1.000
_cell.length_b   1.000
_cell.length_c   1.000
_cell.angle_alpha   90.00
_cell.angle_beta   90.00
_cell.angle_gamma   90.00
#
_symmetry.space_group_name_H-M   'P 1'
#
loop_
_entity.id
_entity.type
_entity.pdbx_description
1 polymer ?
#
loop_
_entity_poly.entity_id
_entity_poly.type
_entity_poly.pdbx_seq_one_letter_code
_entity_poly.pdbx_strand_id
1 'polypeptide(L)'
;LNALMETFGHLNFTVLAFCCNQFGLQSPEVNHETLNVLKYVRPGGGFVPKFPILGRIEVNGLNEEPLFVYLKESLPFVNPVIGDIKKFYWSPIKVNDIRWNFEKFLVAADGVPFRRWQHKYYYDLGKDLGLISHDNIVSDLVILCFSLFFIVV
;
A
#
# COMPACT_ATOMS: atom_id res chain seq x y z
N LEU A 1 6.89 -6.91 4.28
CA LEU A 1 6.27 -5.95 5.21
C LEU A 1 6.47 -6.36 6.67
N ASN A 2 6.10 -7.58 7.11
CA ASN A 2 6.39 -8.03 8.49
C ASN A 2 7.88 -7.89 8.85
N ALA A 3 8.79 -8.33 7.99
CA ALA A 3 10.22 -8.13 8.19
C ALA A 3 10.62 -6.66 8.34
N LEU A 4 9.96 -5.73 7.62
CA LEU A 4 10.23 -4.29 7.78
C LEU A 4 9.74 -3.78 9.14
N MET A 5 8.58 -4.23 9.61
CA MET A 5 8.11 -3.90 10.96
C MET A 5 9.04 -4.45 12.04
N GLU A 6 9.61 -5.63 11.84
CA GLU A 6 10.61 -6.19 12.76
C GLU A 6 11.91 -5.38 12.76
N THR A 7 12.39 -4.97 11.59
CA THR A 7 13.64 -4.20 11.47
C THR A 7 13.49 -2.76 11.91
N PHE A 8 12.42 -2.07 11.51
CA PHE A 8 12.29 -0.61 11.68
C PHE A 8 11.23 -0.19 12.69
N GLY A 9 10.34 -1.09 13.13
CA GLY A 9 9.19 -0.72 13.98
C GLY A 9 9.54 -0.10 15.34
N HIS A 10 10.80 -0.22 15.79
CA HIS A 10 11.30 0.45 16.98
C HIS A 10 11.70 1.93 16.75
N LEU A 11 11.77 2.37 15.50
CA LEU A 11 12.11 3.74 15.07
C LEU A 11 10.86 4.58 14.79
N ASN A 12 9.79 4.32 15.54
CA ASN A 12 8.43 4.80 15.29
C ASN A 12 7.89 4.57 13.85
N PHE A 13 8.50 3.66 13.09
CA PHE A 13 8.00 3.26 11.78
C PHE A 13 6.74 2.39 11.93
N THR A 14 5.75 2.62 11.07
CA THR A 14 4.58 1.75 10.97
C THR A 14 4.16 1.51 9.53
N VAL A 15 3.47 0.41 9.30
CA VAL A 15 2.81 0.11 8.03
C VAL A 15 1.31 0.27 8.25
N LEU A 16 0.64 1.01 7.39
CA LEU A 16 -0.82 1.03 7.35
C LEU A 16 -1.26 0.35 6.06
N ALA A 17 -1.90 -0.81 6.19
CA ALA A 17 -2.37 -1.55 5.03
C ALA A 17 -3.86 -1.32 4.81
N PHE A 18 -4.25 -0.96 3.59
CA PHE A 18 -5.64 -0.71 3.22
C PHE A 18 -6.11 -1.79 2.24
N CYS A 19 -7.26 -2.39 2.53
CA CYS A 19 -7.92 -3.27 1.58
C CYS A 19 -8.50 -2.46 0.41
N CYS A 20 -8.33 -2.95 -0.81
CA CYS A 20 -8.85 -2.30 -2.00
C CYS A 20 -9.14 -3.36 -3.07
N ASN A 21 -10.35 -3.31 -3.63
CA ASN A 21 -10.82 -4.28 -4.60
C ASN A 21 -10.82 -3.76 -6.06
N GLN A 22 -10.31 -2.54 -6.29
CA GLN A 22 -10.39 -1.87 -7.60
C GLN A 22 -9.47 -2.49 -8.67
N PHE A 23 -8.48 -3.30 -8.27
CA PHE A 23 -7.46 -3.85 -9.15
C PHE A 23 -7.69 -5.36 -9.36
N GLY A 24 -8.34 -5.70 -10.48
CA GLY A 24 -8.60 -7.10 -10.85
C GLY A 24 -9.48 -7.87 -9.85
N LEU A 25 -10.28 -7.16 -9.05
CA LEU A 25 -11.16 -7.71 -8.02
C LEU A 25 -10.45 -8.67 -7.04
N GLN A 26 -9.20 -8.37 -6.69
CA GLN A 26 -8.34 -9.27 -5.90
C GLN A 26 -8.61 -9.28 -4.39
N SER A 27 -9.44 -8.37 -3.86
CA SER A 27 -9.80 -8.28 -2.44
C SER A 27 -11.33 -8.36 -2.27
N PRO A 28 -11.96 -9.51 -2.63
CA PRO A 28 -13.41 -9.70 -2.57
C PRO A 28 -13.93 -9.88 -1.14
N GLU A 29 -13.08 -10.22 -0.19
CA GLU A 29 -13.39 -10.52 1.20
C GLU A 29 -13.88 -9.30 1.97
N VAL A 30 -14.90 -9.46 2.82
CA VAL A 30 -15.36 -8.36 3.68
C VAL A 30 -14.38 -8.12 4.82
N ASN A 31 -14.39 -6.92 5.41
CA ASN A 31 -13.36 -6.48 6.37
C ASN A 31 -13.07 -7.47 7.52
N HIS A 32 -14.06 -8.21 8.01
CA HIS A 32 -13.88 -9.15 9.12
C HIS A 32 -13.24 -10.49 8.67
N GLU A 33 -13.22 -10.80 7.38
CA GLU A 33 -12.64 -12.01 6.81
C GLU A 33 -11.15 -11.85 6.49
N THR A 34 -10.68 -10.61 6.30
CA THR A 34 -9.33 -10.32 5.82
C THR A 34 -8.24 -11.02 6.63
N LEU A 35 -8.30 -10.98 7.96
CA LEU A 35 -7.29 -11.66 8.79
C LEU A 35 -7.33 -13.18 8.66
N ASN A 36 -8.51 -13.77 8.47
CA ASN A 36 -8.65 -15.21 8.24
C ASN A 36 -8.06 -15.60 6.87
N VAL A 37 -8.32 -14.80 5.84
CA VAL A 37 -7.74 -15.02 4.50
C VAL A 37 -6.22 -15.01 4.57
N LEU A 38 -5.63 -14.02 5.25
CA LEU A 38 -4.18 -13.93 5.42
C LEU A 38 -3.60 -15.12 6.20
N LYS A 39 -4.28 -15.53 7.27
CA LYS A 39 -3.79 -16.58 8.18
C LYS A 39 -3.92 -17.99 7.60
N TYR A 40 -5.00 -18.27 6.87
CA TYR A 40 -5.37 -19.63 6.47
C TYR A 40 -5.30 -19.89 4.96
N VAL A 41 -5.39 -18.85 4.12
CA VAL A 41 -5.50 -19.01 2.66
C VAL A 41 -4.22 -18.54 1.97
N ARG A 42 -3.95 -17.24 2.00
CA ARG A 42 -2.77 -16.64 1.39
C ARG A 42 -2.40 -15.33 2.09
N PRO A 43 -1.21 -15.20 2.70
CA PRO A 43 -0.08 -16.14 2.65
C PRO A 43 -0.34 -17.53 3.22
N GLY A 44 -1.30 -17.66 4.15
CA GLY A 44 -1.60 -18.93 4.82
C GLY A 44 -0.54 -19.28 5.87
N GLY A 45 -0.51 -20.55 6.29
CA GLY A 45 0.54 -21.06 7.19
C GLY A 45 0.57 -20.41 8.58
N GLY A 46 -0.55 -19.83 9.03
CA GLY A 46 -0.61 -19.12 10.31
C GLY A 46 -0.03 -17.70 10.26
N PHE A 47 0.17 -17.13 9.08
CA PHE A 47 0.65 -15.75 8.92
C PHE A 47 -0.25 -14.74 9.65
N VAL A 48 0.37 -13.87 10.44
CA VAL A 48 -0.30 -12.75 11.12
C VAL A 48 0.45 -11.46 10.77
N PRO A 49 -0.22 -10.42 10.25
CA PRO A 49 0.42 -9.14 9.99
C PRO A 49 0.88 -8.49 11.31
N LYS A 50 2.09 -7.93 11.31
CA LYS A 50 2.66 -7.18 12.45
C LYS A 50 2.32 -5.69 12.43
N PHE A 51 1.28 -5.34 11.69
CA PHE A 51 0.87 -3.97 11.41
C PHE A 51 -0.65 -3.93 11.20
N PRO A 52 -1.30 -2.78 11.44
CA PRO A 52 -2.75 -2.66 11.27
C PRO A 52 -3.16 -2.87 9.82
N ILE A 53 -4.20 -3.69 9.65
CA ILE A 53 -4.97 -3.80 8.42
C ILE A 53 -6.25 -3.00 8.62
N LEU A 54 -6.48 -2.03 7.75
CA LEU A 54 -7.61 -1.13 7.75
C LEU A 54 -8.68 -1.63 6.77
N GLY A 55 -9.90 -1.13 6.96
CA GLY A 55 -11.05 -1.54 6.16
C GLY A 55 -10.89 -1.28 4.66
N ARG A 56 -11.76 -1.92 3.89
CA ARG A 56 -11.84 -1.72 2.45
C ARG A 56 -12.19 -0.27 2.12
N ILE A 57 -11.42 0.30 1.21
CA ILE A 57 -11.61 1.64 0.67
C ILE A 57 -11.43 1.66 -0.85
N GLU A 58 -11.84 2.77 -1.47
CA GLU A 58 -11.49 3.11 -2.84
C GLU A 58 -10.32 4.11 -2.85
N VAL A 59 -9.45 3.97 -3.84
CA VAL A 59 -8.15 4.66 -3.90
C VAL A 59 -7.99 5.44 -5.20
N ASN A 60 -8.84 5.12 -6.17
CA ASN A 60 -8.99 5.79 -7.45
C ASN A 60 -10.47 6.07 -7.75
N GLY A 61 -10.74 7.02 -8.63
CA GLY A 61 -12.09 7.31 -9.13
C GLY A 61 -12.86 8.27 -8.24
N LEU A 62 -14.18 8.33 -8.45
CA LEU A 62 -15.05 9.35 -7.84
C LEU A 62 -15.16 9.23 -6.32
N ASN A 63 -15.11 8.01 -5.79
CA ASN A 63 -15.26 7.75 -4.34
C ASN A 63 -13.92 7.48 -3.66
N GLU A 64 -12.80 7.88 -4.27
CA GLU A 64 -11.49 7.69 -3.67
C GLU A 64 -11.37 8.42 -2.33
N GLU A 65 -10.77 7.76 -1.35
CA GLU A 65 -10.58 8.34 -0.02
C GLU A 65 -9.72 9.62 -0.08
N PRO A 66 -10.06 10.69 0.68
CA PRO A 66 -9.33 11.95 0.64
C PRO A 66 -7.82 11.83 0.91
N LEU A 67 -7.43 10.86 1.75
CA LEU A 67 -6.03 10.53 1.99
C LEU A 67 -5.29 10.18 0.68
N PHE A 68 -5.92 9.40 -0.20
CA PHE A 68 -5.30 8.98 -1.46
C PHE A 68 -5.40 10.03 -2.56
N VAL A 69 -6.37 10.93 -2.49
CA VAL A 69 -6.33 12.18 -3.28
C VAL A 69 -5.03 12.94 -2.94
N TYR A 70 -4.84 13.25 -1.65
CA TYR A 70 -3.71 14.04 -1.17
C TYR A 70 -2.36 13.40 -1.53
N LEU A 71 -2.21 12.10 -1.34
CA LEU A 71 -0.97 11.38 -1.62
C LEU A 71 -0.64 11.31 -3.10
N LYS A 72 -1.64 11.06 -3.94
CA LYS A 72 -1.46 11.07 -5.39
C LYS A 72 -1.04 12.47 -5.82
N GLU A 73 -1.77 13.51 -5.44
CA GLU A 73 -1.46 14.90 -5.81
C GLU A 73 -0.07 15.35 -5.35
N SER A 74 0.36 14.92 -4.16
CA SER A 74 1.67 15.27 -3.61
C SER A 74 2.83 14.53 -4.28
N LEU A 75 2.61 13.28 -4.71
CA LEU A 75 3.66 12.42 -5.27
C LEU A 75 3.22 11.85 -6.63
N PRO A 76 3.80 12.35 -7.75
CA PRO A 76 3.39 11.94 -9.07
C PRO A 76 3.65 10.45 -9.30
N PHE A 77 2.90 9.88 -10.25
CA PHE A 77 3.01 8.48 -10.62
C PHE A 77 4.45 8.12 -10.99
N VAL A 78 4.86 6.93 -10.55
CA VAL A 78 6.20 6.39 -10.80
C VAL A 78 6.29 5.58 -12.09
N ASN A 79 5.15 5.17 -12.66
CA ASN A 79 5.08 4.41 -13.90
C ASN A 79 4.15 5.11 -14.92
N PRO A 80 4.68 5.52 -16.09
CA PRO A 80 3.88 6.18 -17.13
C PRO A 80 2.85 5.24 -17.77
N VAL A 81 3.05 3.93 -17.67
CA VAL A 81 2.08 2.94 -18.14
C VAL A 81 1.01 2.74 -17.06
N ILE A 82 -0.22 3.15 -17.37
CA ILE A 82 -1.36 2.99 -16.45
C ILE A 82 -1.73 1.51 -16.31
N GLY A 83 -1.76 0.78 -17.43
CA GLY A 83 -2.13 -0.63 -17.49
C GLY A 83 -3.30 -0.88 -18.45
N ASP A 84 -3.88 -2.08 -18.40
CA ASP A 84 -5.06 -2.42 -19.19
C ASP A 84 -6.31 -1.81 -18.57
N ILE A 85 -6.81 -0.74 -19.20
CA ILE A 85 -7.99 0.02 -18.74
C ILE A 85 -9.23 -0.88 -18.56
N LYS A 86 -9.33 -2.00 -19.30
CA LYS A 86 -10.46 -2.93 -19.19
C LYS A 86 -10.49 -3.67 -17.84
N LYS A 87 -9.39 -3.65 -17.09
CA LYS A 87 -9.26 -4.28 -15.77
C LYS A 87 -9.45 -3.28 -14.62
N PHE A 88 -9.80 -2.04 -14.93
CA PHE A 88 -10.04 -1.00 -13.94
C PHE A 88 -11.51 -0.92 -13.58
N TYR A 89 -11.78 -0.98 -12.28
CA TYR A 89 -13.13 -0.93 -11.72
C TYR A 89 -13.40 0.43 -11.07
N TRP A 90 -12.96 1.52 -11.72
CA TRP A 90 -13.16 2.88 -11.24
C TRP A 90 -13.32 3.89 -12.39
N SER A 91 -13.90 5.04 -12.09
CA SER A 91 -14.06 6.18 -13.00
C SER A 91 -14.18 7.47 -12.17
N PRO A 92 -13.66 8.62 -12.65
CA PRO A 92 -12.86 8.79 -13.86
C PRO A 92 -11.43 8.26 -13.68
N ILE A 93 -10.76 7.94 -14.79
CA ILE A 93 -9.35 7.57 -14.79
C ILE A 93 -8.49 8.84 -14.84
N LYS A 94 -7.56 8.97 -13.90
CA LYS A 94 -6.63 10.10 -13.82
C LYS A 94 -5.21 9.65 -14.11
N VAL A 95 -4.41 10.55 -14.66
CA VAL A 95 -2.98 10.31 -14.94
C VAL A 95 -2.25 9.86 -13.67
N ASN A 96 -2.63 10.34 -12.50
CA ASN A 96 -1.90 10.07 -11.27
C ASN A 96 -2.42 8.87 -10.45
N ASP A 97 -3.40 8.15 -10.97
CA ASP A 97 -4.03 7.00 -10.31
C ASP A 97 -3.01 5.95 -9.84
N ILE A 98 -3.34 5.28 -8.75
CA ILE A 98 -2.60 4.09 -8.31
C ILE A 98 -2.73 3.04 -9.40
N ARG A 99 -1.61 2.40 -9.75
CA ARG A 99 -1.51 1.52 -10.92
C ARG A 99 -1.94 0.10 -10.60
N TRP A 100 -1.60 -0.37 -9.41
CA TRP A 100 -1.88 -1.75 -9.01
C TRP A 100 -1.77 -1.93 -7.49
N ASN A 101 -2.23 -3.09 -7.02
CA ASN A 101 -1.97 -3.60 -5.68
C ASN A 101 -0.48 -3.52 -5.33
N PHE A 102 -0.17 -3.23 -4.07
CA PHE A 102 1.16 -3.05 -3.49
C PHE A 102 1.92 -1.80 -3.92
N GLU A 103 1.27 -0.78 -4.49
CA GLU A 103 1.88 0.56 -4.56
C GLU A 103 2.07 1.12 -3.14
N LYS A 104 3.14 1.90 -2.95
CA LYS A 104 3.62 2.28 -1.62
C LYS A 104 3.86 3.78 -1.57
N PHE A 105 3.37 4.42 -0.52
CA PHE A 105 3.69 5.80 -0.20
C PHE A 105 4.45 5.84 1.11
N LEU A 106 5.42 6.74 1.17
CA LEU A 106 6.16 7.10 2.35
C LEU A 106 5.67 8.44 2.85
N VAL A 107 5.27 8.50 4.11
CA VAL A 107 4.85 9.75 4.76
C VAL A 107 5.73 9.98 5.96
N ALA A 108 6.31 11.17 6.08
CA ALA A 108 7.16 11.57 7.20
C ALA A 108 6.32 11.91 8.45
N ALA A 109 6.99 12.12 9.59
CA ALA A 109 6.36 12.40 10.88
C ALA A 109 5.39 13.58 10.89
N ASP A 110 5.75 14.60 10.13
CA ASP A 110 4.99 15.84 9.98
C ASP A 110 3.75 15.68 9.09
N GLY A 111 3.51 14.47 8.57
CA GLY A 111 2.43 14.14 7.66
C GLY A 111 2.74 14.44 6.20
N VAL A 112 3.96 14.89 5.88
CA VAL A 112 4.32 15.25 4.51
C VAL A 112 4.69 14.00 3.70
N PRO A 113 4.08 13.78 2.51
CA PRO A 113 4.45 12.69 1.62
C PRO A 113 5.88 12.86 1.10
N PHE A 114 6.73 11.87 1.33
CA PHE A 114 8.16 11.92 1.01
C PHE A 114 8.51 11.18 -0.29
N ARG A 115 7.99 9.97 -0.48
CA ARG A 115 8.33 9.13 -1.64
C ARG A 115 7.22 8.16 -2.01
N ARG A 116 7.08 7.87 -3.30
CA ARG A 116 6.16 6.87 -3.84
C ARG A 116 6.98 5.78 -4.53
N TRP A 117 6.61 4.51 -4.36
CA TRP A 117 7.22 3.39 -5.08
C TRP A 117 6.19 2.54 -5.80
N GLN A 118 6.60 2.01 -6.94
CA GLN A 118 5.78 1.12 -7.76
C GLN A 118 5.57 -0.23 -7.06
N HIS A 119 4.53 -0.93 -7.49
CA HIS A 119 4.14 -2.21 -6.89
C HIS A 119 5.26 -3.27 -6.90
N LYS A 120 6.03 -3.37 -7.99
CA LYS A 120 7.11 -4.36 -8.15
C LYS A 120 8.37 -4.07 -7.32
N TYR A 121 8.44 -2.92 -6.66
CA TYR A 121 9.61 -2.51 -5.91
C TYR A 121 9.58 -3.11 -4.49
N TYR A 122 10.27 -4.25 -4.31
CA TYR A 122 10.32 -5.00 -3.04
C TYR A 122 11.71 -5.06 -2.43
N TYR A 123 12.75 -5.36 -3.23
CA TYR A 123 14.08 -5.72 -2.74
C TYR A 123 14.88 -4.55 -2.15
N ASP A 124 14.65 -3.34 -2.63
CA ASP A 124 15.43 -2.17 -2.24
C ASP A 124 14.70 -1.25 -1.26
N LEU A 125 13.44 -1.56 -0.91
CA LEU A 125 12.69 -0.75 0.05
C LEU A 125 13.38 -0.68 1.42
N GLY A 126 13.90 -1.80 1.93
CA GLY A 126 14.65 -1.80 3.20
C GLY A 126 15.95 -0.99 3.15
N LYS A 127 16.62 -0.94 1.99
CA LYS A 127 17.84 -0.13 1.82
C LYS A 127 17.50 1.36 1.76
N ASP A 128 16.48 1.72 0.98
CA ASP A 128 15.97 3.09 0.94
C ASP A 128 15.61 3.57 2.34
N LEU A 129 14.88 2.75 3.11
CA LEU A 129 14.51 3.08 4.49
C LEU A 129 15.72 3.22 5.41
N GLY A 130 16.72 2.34 5.28
CA GLY A 130 17.97 2.45 6.05
C GLY A 130 18.75 3.72 5.75
N LEU A 131 18.82 4.13 4.47
CA LEU A 131 19.44 5.39 4.06
C LEU A 131 18.68 6.59 4.64
N ILE A 132 17.35 6.62 4.46
CA ILE A 132 16.51 7.72 4.96
C ILE A 132 16.59 7.79 6.49
N SER A 133 16.73 6.64 7.18
CA SER A 133 16.84 6.56 8.63
C SER A 133 18.17 7.13 9.13
N HIS A 134 19.26 6.92 8.40
CA HIS A 134 20.55 7.52 8.73
C HIS A 134 20.51 9.06 8.64
N ASP A 135 19.65 9.61 7.79
CA ASP A 135 19.47 11.05 7.62
C ASP A 135 18.53 11.69 8.67
N ASN A 136 18.10 10.95 9.71
CA ASN A 136 17.12 11.37 10.74
C ASN A 136 15.73 11.78 10.20
N ILE A 137 15.36 11.32 9.00
CA ILE A 137 14.07 11.66 8.37
C ILE A 137 12.95 10.66 8.80
N VAL A 138 13.31 9.52 9.39
CA VAL A 138 12.41 8.33 9.54
C VAL A 138 11.64 8.25 10.85
N SER A 139 11.75 9.23 11.75
CA SER A 139 10.81 9.25 12.89
C SER A 139 9.39 9.27 12.31
N ASP A 140 8.57 8.27 12.62
CA ASP A 140 7.12 8.24 12.34
C ASP A 140 6.71 8.01 10.87
N LEU A 141 7.35 7.04 10.24
CA LEU A 141 7.13 6.71 8.84
C LEU A 141 5.93 5.79 8.59
N VAL A 142 5.02 6.16 7.68
CA VAL A 142 3.88 5.31 7.29
C VAL A 142 4.06 4.75 5.88
N ILE A 143 4.11 3.43 5.73
CA ILE A 143 3.94 2.79 4.41
C ILE A 143 2.48 2.46 4.17
N LEU A 144 1.89 3.11 3.17
CA LEU A 144 0.54 2.83 2.70
C LEU A 144 0.60 1.76 1.62
N CYS A 145 0.16 0.54 1.95
CA CYS A 145 0.18 -0.59 1.02
C CYS A 145 -1.25 -1.04 0.72
N PHE A 146 -1.52 -1.28 -0.56
CA PHE A 146 -2.84 -1.67 -1.04
C PHE A 146 -2.96 -3.13 -1.42
N SER A 147 -4.03 -3.76 -0.93
CA SER A 147 -4.49 -5.11 -1.29
C SER A 147 -3.49 -6.23 -1.03
N LEU A 148 -3.82 -7.09 -0.08
CA LEU A 148 -3.05 -8.28 0.24
C LEU A 148 -3.65 -9.50 -0.47
N PHE A 149 -3.01 -9.87 -1.59
CA PHE A 149 -3.04 -11.18 -2.25
C PHE A 149 -4.15 -11.56 -3.23
N PHE A 150 -3.77 -12.54 -4.06
CA PHE A 150 -4.25 -12.91 -5.38
C PHE A 150 -5.29 -14.03 -5.31
N ILE A 151 -6.43 -13.83 -5.98
CA ILE A 151 -7.41 -14.88 -6.31
C ILE A 151 -6.75 -15.96 -7.17
N VAL A 152 -7.16 -17.19 -6.90
CA VAL A 152 -6.97 -18.43 -7.65
C VAL A 152 -7.12 -18.20 -9.15
N VAL A 153 -6.02 -18.34 -9.90
CA VAL A 153 -6.04 -18.87 -11.27
C VAL A 153 -4.92 -19.89 -11.36
#